data_AF-A0A4Q9BAU9-F1
#
_entry.id   AF-A0A4Q9BAU9-F1
#
_cell.length_a   1.000
_cell.length_b   1.000
_cell.length_c   1.000
_cell.angle_alpha   90.00
_cell.angle_beta   90.00
_cell.angle_gamma   90.00
#
_symmetry.space_group_name_H-M   'P 1'
#
loop_
_entity.id
_entity.type
_entity.pdbx_description
1 polymer ?
#
loop_
_entity_poly.entity_id
_entity_poly.type
_entity_poly.pdbx_seq_one_letter_code
_entity_poly.pdbx_strand_id
1 'polypeptide(L)'
;MKEFEPFKQIYRQILQKPEIKENAKQAAVAVLWVEIDEQEPHLILIERNQYDGHHSGQMALPGGKMDPTDQDLRETAAREVLEEIGVEIDSTSLEYITEHWIHVSNYWMTAFSIRINKKLSYDLNKREINRIFEIPVSFFQDSANLQPFEVSYDGNKILSPSFVYEGNLIWGATALIMYQLFHAEDN
;
A
#
# COMPACT_ATOMS: atom_id res chain seq x y z
N MET A 1 -19.56 -3.48 6.94
CA MET A 1 -19.86 -3.53 5.48
C MET A 1 -19.68 -4.95 4.95
N LYS A 2 -20.77 -5.65 4.59
CA LYS A 2 -20.73 -7.03 4.06
C LYS A 2 -20.37 -7.11 2.57
N GLU A 3 -20.35 -5.99 1.87
CA GLU A 3 -20.19 -5.94 0.41
C GLU A 3 -18.81 -6.38 -0.09
N PHE A 4 -17.75 -6.18 0.72
CA PHE A 4 -16.38 -6.61 0.39
C PHE A 4 -16.09 -8.05 0.79
N GLU A 5 -17.05 -8.77 1.38
CA GLU A 5 -16.83 -10.14 1.88
C GLU A 5 -16.40 -11.12 0.77
N PRO A 6 -16.99 -11.12 -0.45
CA PRO A 6 -16.52 -11.97 -1.54
C PRO A 6 -15.06 -11.71 -1.90
N PHE A 7 -14.65 -10.45 -1.92
CA PHE A 7 -13.27 -10.06 -2.19
C PHE A 7 -12.31 -10.53 -1.07
N LYS A 8 -12.70 -10.37 0.20
CA LYS A 8 -11.93 -10.88 1.35
C LYS A 8 -11.75 -12.39 1.30
N GLN A 9 -12.79 -13.13 0.93
CA GLN A 9 -12.74 -14.59 0.82
C GLN A 9 -11.74 -15.03 -0.25
N ILE A 10 -11.72 -14.37 -1.41
CA ILE A 10 -10.76 -14.65 -2.48
C ILE A 10 -9.33 -14.45 -1.97
N TYR A 11 -9.04 -13.31 -1.33
CA TYR A 11 -7.72 -13.03 -0.77
C TYR A 11 -7.30 -14.06 0.28
N ARG A 12 -8.18 -14.42 1.21
CA ARG A 12 -7.89 -15.46 2.22
C ARG A 12 -7.58 -16.81 1.59
N GLN A 13 -8.28 -17.19 0.53
CA GLN A 13 -8.01 -18.44 -0.19
C GLN A 13 -6.66 -18.41 -0.92
N ILE A 14 -6.29 -17.28 -1.51
CA ILE A 14 -4.99 -17.11 -2.17
C ILE A 14 -3.85 -17.25 -1.16
N LEU A 15 -3.99 -16.68 0.03
CA LEU A 15 -2.98 -16.79 1.09
C LEU A 15 -2.75 -18.23 1.59
N GLN A 16 -3.69 -19.14 1.34
CA GLN A 16 -3.58 -20.56 1.69
C GLN A 16 -2.91 -21.41 0.59
N LYS A 17 -2.50 -20.79 -0.53
CA LYS A 17 -1.89 -21.46 -1.68
C LYS A 17 -0.38 -21.17 -1.73
N PRO A 18 0.47 -21.99 -1.06
CA PRO A 18 1.91 -21.74 -1.02
C PRO A 18 2.55 -21.68 -2.41
N GLU A 19 2.00 -22.43 -3.37
CA GLU A 19 2.47 -22.44 -4.76
C GLU A 19 2.37 -21.06 -5.44
N ILE A 20 1.43 -20.21 -5.04
CA ILE A 20 1.34 -18.84 -5.57
C ILE A 20 2.50 -18.02 -5.05
N LYS A 21 2.79 -18.10 -3.74
CA LYS A 21 3.89 -17.39 -3.10
C LYS A 21 5.25 -17.83 -3.65
N GLU A 22 5.44 -19.13 -3.84
CA GLU A 22 6.68 -19.72 -4.38
C GLU A 22 6.98 -19.27 -5.82
N ASN A 23 5.95 -19.03 -6.63
CA ASN A 23 6.10 -18.62 -8.03
C ASN A 23 5.98 -17.10 -8.27
N ALA A 24 5.69 -16.33 -7.22
CA ALA A 24 5.53 -14.88 -7.30
C ALA A 24 6.83 -14.14 -6.97
N LYS A 25 7.03 -13.00 -7.61
CA LYS A 25 8.15 -12.09 -7.30
C LYS A 25 7.89 -11.45 -5.95
N GLN A 26 8.88 -11.37 -5.08
CA GLN A 26 8.70 -10.73 -3.77
C GLN A 26 8.77 -9.19 -3.90
N ALA A 27 7.92 -8.51 -3.14
CA ALA A 27 7.85 -7.05 -3.08
C ALA A 27 7.49 -6.60 -1.65
N ALA A 28 7.82 -5.36 -1.32
CA ALA A 28 7.47 -4.77 -0.03
C ALA A 28 6.95 -3.35 -0.18
N VAL A 29 6.02 -2.96 0.70
CA VAL A 29 5.49 -1.59 0.80
C VAL A 29 5.49 -1.12 2.25
N ALA A 30 5.58 0.20 2.46
CA ALA A 30 5.60 0.81 3.80
C ALA A 30 4.41 1.76 4.01
N VAL A 31 3.69 1.57 5.12
CA VAL A 31 2.75 2.54 5.67
C VAL A 31 3.51 3.44 6.64
N LEU A 32 3.77 4.67 6.22
CA LEU A 32 4.49 5.66 7.02
C LEU A 32 3.47 6.52 7.78
N TRP A 33 3.37 6.31 9.09
CA TRP A 33 2.57 7.16 9.98
C TRP A 33 3.42 8.33 10.45
N VAL A 34 3.01 9.55 10.14
CA VAL A 34 3.67 10.76 10.62
C VAL A 34 2.85 11.35 11.76
N GLU A 35 3.40 11.27 12.98
CA GLU A 35 2.75 11.64 14.23
C GLU A 35 3.56 12.76 14.90
N ILE A 36 3.33 14.00 14.49
CA ILE A 36 4.00 15.18 15.06
C ILE A 36 3.09 15.78 16.13
N ASP A 37 3.65 16.12 17.29
CA ASP A 37 2.91 16.75 18.38
C ASP A 37 2.08 17.95 17.87
N GLU A 38 0.84 18.04 18.35
CA GLU A 38 -0.14 19.08 18.01
C GLU A 38 -0.57 19.13 16.52
N GLN A 39 -0.19 18.14 15.70
CA GLN A 39 -0.66 17.99 14.32
C GLN A 39 -1.55 16.75 14.17
N GLU A 40 -2.47 16.82 13.21
CA GLU A 40 -3.25 15.64 12.84
C GLU A 40 -2.32 14.58 12.22
N PRO A 41 -2.36 13.32 12.69
CA PRO A 41 -1.55 12.27 12.11
C PRO A 41 -1.96 12.03 10.66
N HIS A 42 -0.97 11.79 9.80
CA HIS A 42 -1.19 11.54 8.39
C HIS A 42 -0.35 10.37 7.90
N LEU A 43 -0.80 9.77 6.79
CA LEU A 43 -0.11 8.71 6.09
C LEU A 43 0.51 9.26 4.80
N ILE A 44 1.65 8.69 4.42
CA ILE A 44 2.33 9.05 3.17
C ILE A 44 1.92 8.09 2.05
N LEU A 45 1.34 8.64 0.99
CA LEU A 45 1.16 7.97 -0.29
C LEU A 45 1.93 8.71 -1.38
N ILE A 46 2.27 7.98 -2.44
CA ILE A 46 2.91 8.50 -3.64
C ILE A 46 1.97 8.35 -4.83
N GLU A 47 2.08 9.24 -5.80
CA GLU A 47 1.51 9.07 -7.13
C GLU A 47 2.65 8.71 -8.08
N ARG A 48 2.57 7.51 -8.66
CA ARG A 48 3.54 7.06 -9.66
C ARG A 48 3.40 7.88 -10.92
N ASN A 49 4.51 8.15 -11.61
CA ASN A 49 4.51 8.82 -12.90
C ASN A 49 3.64 8.08 -13.92
N GLN A 50 3.23 8.80 -14.97
CA GLN A 50 2.60 8.16 -16.11
C GLN A 50 3.65 7.48 -16.98
N TYR A 51 3.51 6.17 -17.17
CA TYR A 51 4.32 5.35 -18.07
C TYR A 51 3.50 4.21 -18.67
N ASP A 52 4.04 3.53 -19.69
CA ASP A 52 3.42 2.34 -20.27
C ASP A 52 3.59 1.14 -19.31
N GLY A 53 2.65 1.00 -18.36
CA GLY A 53 2.67 -0.08 -17.38
C GLY A 53 1.43 -0.11 -16.48
N HIS A 54 1.25 -1.21 -15.74
CA HIS A 54 0.03 -1.52 -14.99
C HIS A 54 -0.28 -0.59 -13.81
N HIS A 55 0.71 0.19 -13.33
CA HIS A 55 0.60 1.04 -12.13
C HIS A 55 0.76 2.54 -12.41
N SER A 56 0.71 2.91 -13.69
CA SER A 56 0.82 4.28 -14.17
C SER A 56 -0.24 5.19 -13.53
N GLY A 57 0.20 6.32 -12.95
CA GLY A 57 -0.70 7.32 -12.34
C GLY A 57 -1.47 6.87 -11.09
N GLN A 58 -1.12 5.72 -10.50
CA GLN A 58 -1.83 5.21 -9.32
C GLN A 58 -1.28 5.81 -8.04
N MET A 59 -2.18 6.11 -7.10
CA MET A 59 -1.80 6.36 -5.71
C MET A 59 -1.42 5.04 -5.03
N ALA A 60 -0.22 5.00 -4.48
CA ALA A 60 0.36 3.82 -3.87
C ALA A 60 1.04 4.15 -2.53
N LEU A 61 1.19 3.13 -1.68
CA LEU A 61 2.18 3.18 -0.61
C LEU A 61 3.59 3.15 -1.25
N PRO A 62 4.58 3.85 -0.67
CA PRO A 62 5.98 3.70 -1.07
C PRO A 62 6.39 2.23 -0.99
N GLY A 63 7.11 1.76 -2.01
CA GLY A 63 7.51 0.36 -2.09
C GLY A 63 7.69 -0.17 -3.49
N GLY A 64 8.26 -1.37 -3.55
CA GLY A 64 8.68 -1.97 -4.80
C GLY A 64 9.14 -3.40 -4.66
N LYS A 65 9.85 -3.87 -5.68
CA LYS A 65 10.31 -5.26 -5.80
C LYS A 65 11.54 -5.47 -4.92
N MET A 66 11.66 -6.66 -4.33
CA MET A 66 12.91 -7.07 -3.66
C MET A 66 14.09 -7.12 -4.64
N ASP A 67 15.15 -6.40 -4.31
CA ASP A 67 16.43 -6.42 -5.01
C ASP A 67 17.31 -7.57 -4.49
N PRO A 68 18.17 -8.21 -5.32
CA PRO A 68 19.09 -9.24 -4.84
C PRO A 68 20.06 -8.79 -3.73
N THR A 69 20.23 -7.48 -3.54
CA THR A 69 21.07 -6.90 -2.47
C THR A 69 20.32 -6.72 -1.15
N ASP A 70 18.99 -6.78 -1.16
CA ASP A 70 18.17 -6.68 0.05
C ASP A 70 18.33 -7.95 0.90
N GLN A 71 18.59 -7.79 2.21
CA GLN A 71 18.73 -8.93 3.12
C GLN A 71 17.38 -9.58 3.43
N ASP A 72 16.33 -8.78 3.52
CA ASP A 72 14.94 -9.20 3.72
C ASP A 72 13.95 -8.15 3.17
N LEU A 73 12.66 -8.38 3.38
CA LEU A 73 11.61 -7.48 2.89
C LEU A 73 11.47 -6.18 3.70
N ARG A 74 12.02 -6.10 4.92
CA ARG A 74 12.08 -4.82 5.66
C ARG A 74 13.13 -3.92 5.04
N GLU A 75 14.29 -4.48 4.68
CA GLU A 75 15.31 -3.77 3.90
C GLU A 75 14.76 -3.30 2.56
N THR A 76 14.01 -4.14 1.84
CA THR A 76 13.31 -3.72 0.61
C THR A 76 12.41 -2.51 0.86
N ALA A 77 11.54 -2.56 1.87
CA ALA A 77 10.64 -1.44 2.17
C ALA A 77 11.40 -0.15 2.55
N ALA A 78 12.46 -0.26 3.36
CA ALA A 78 13.28 0.89 3.74
C ALA A 78 14.05 1.49 2.55
N ARG A 79 14.64 0.64 1.69
CA ARG A 79 15.31 1.06 0.47
C ARG A 79 14.36 1.79 -0.47
N GLU A 80 13.18 1.25 -0.73
CA GLU A 80 12.20 1.85 -1.64
C GLU A 80 11.68 3.19 -1.11
N VAL A 81 11.45 3.32 0.20
CA VAL A 81 11.10 4.61 0.82
C VAL A 81 12.21 5.65 0.62
N LEU A 82 13.48 5.24 0.75
CA LEU A 82 14.61 6.12 0.49
C LEU A 82 14.71 6.49 -0.99
N GLU A 83 14.56 5.53 -1.90
CA GLU A 83 14.68 5.74 -3.35
C GLU A 83 13.54 6.57 -3.93
N GLU A 84 12.30 6.35 -3.51
CA GLU A 84 11.13 7.02 -4.09
C GLU A 84 10.92 8.43 -3.51
N ILE A 85 11.09 8.60 -2.19
CA ILE A 85 10.73 9.86 -1.50
C ILE A 85 11.88 10.49 -0.69
N GLY A 86 13.08 9.90 -0.68
CA GLY A 86 14.26 10.46 -0.02
C GLY A 86 14.24 10.37 1.51
N VAL A 87 13.41 9.50 2.08
CA VAL A 87 13.25 9.39 3.54
C VAL A 87 14.00 8.17 4.05
N GLU A 88 14.96 8.40 4.96
CA GLU A 88 15.63 7.31 5.67
C GLU A 88 14.77 6.82 6.84
N ILE A 89 14.48 5.52 6.84
CA ILE A 89 13.80 4.82 7.93
C ILE A 89 14.64 3.63 8.41
N ASP A 90 14.51 3.30 9.69
CA ASP A 90 15.15 2.12 10.27
C ASP A 90 14.33 0.87 9.92
N SER A 91 14.90 0.01 9.09
CA SER A 91 14.29 -1.25 8.66
C SER A 91 13.91 -2.14 9.86
N THR A 92 14.66 -2.10 10.96
CA THR A 92 14.40 -2.92 12.14
C THR A 92 13.18 -2.46 12.95
N SER A 93 12.76 -1.21 12.75
CA SER A 93 11.56 -0.61 13.35
C SER A 93 10.27 -0.87 12.54
N LEU A 94 10.37 -1.53 11.37
CA LEU A 94 9.20 -1.87 10.55
C LEU A 94 8.42 -3.06 11.13
N GLU A 95 7.15 -2.81 11.43
CA GLU A 95 6.20 -3.79 11.92
C GLU A 95 5.44 -4.43 10.75
N TYR A 96 5.30 -5.75 10.75
CA TYR A 96 4.53 -6.45 9.72
C TYR A 96 3.02 -6.14 9.85
N ILE A 97 2.36 -5.85 8.73
CA ILE A 97 0.90 -5.65 8.66
C ILE A 97 0.22 -6.88 8.06
N THR A 98 0.53 -7.18 6.80
CA THR A 98 -0.20 -8.16 5.98
C THR A 98 0.62 -8.51 4.74
N GLU A 99 0.19 -9.54 4.02
CA GLU A 99 0.71 -9.90 2.71
C GLU A 99 -0.43 -10.09 1.71
N HIS A 100 -0.17 -9.73 0.46
CA HIS A 100 -1.15 -9.74 -0.62
C HIS A 100 -0.50 -10.18 -1.92
N TRP A 101 -1.17 -11.05 -2.67
CA TRP A 101 -0.75 -11.35 -4.04
C TRP A 101 -1.36 -10.37 -5.02
N ILE A 102 -0.51 -9.68 -5.77
CA ILE A 102 -0.89 -8.72 -6.79
C ILE A 102 -0.97 -9.48 -8.14
N HIS A 103 -2.15 -10.02 -8.42
CA HIS A 103 -2.40 -10.87 -9.60
C HIS A 103 -1.91 -10.26 -10.92
N VAL A 104 -2.16 -8.95 -11.14
CA VAL A 104 -1.85 -8.27 -12.42
C VAL A 104 -0.35 -8.20 -12.75
N SER A 105 0.51 -8.27 -11.74
CA SER A 105 1.97 -8.12 -11.89
C SER A 105 2.77 -9.30 -11.30
N ASN A 106 2.05 -10.32 -10.79
CA ASN A 106 2.58 -11.50 -10.12
C ASN A 106 3.61 -11.18 -9.01
N TYR A 107 3.26 -10.20 -8.17
CA TYR A 107 4.02 -9.89 -6.96
C TYR A 107 3.36 -10.48 -5.73
N TRP A 108 4.14 -11.10 -4.86
CA TRP A 108 3.78 -11.34 -3.47
C TRP A 108 4.29 -10.17 -2.65
N MET A 109 3.39 -9.25 -2.31
CA MET A 109 3.71 -8.00 -1.65
C MET A 109 3.49 -8.13 -0.14
N THR A 110 4.50 -7.81 0.65
CA THR A 110 4.40 -7.68 2.10
C THR A 110 4.30 -6.21 2.50
N ALA A 111 3.31 -5.88 3.32
CA ALA A 111 3.13 -4.53 3.85
C ALA A 111 3.70 -4.41 5.26
N PHE A 112 4.46 -3.35 5.49
CA PHE A 112 5.00 -2.98 6.79
C PHE A 112 4.48 -1.62 7.24
N SER A 113 4.57 -1.34 8.53
CA SER A 113 4.19 -0.07 9.16
C SER A 113 5.37 0.49 9.95
N ILE A 114 5.53 1.80 9.96
CA ILE A 114 6.42 2.51 10.87
C ILE A 114 5.78 3.82 11.32
N ARG A 115 6.02 4.20 12.58
CA ARG A 115 5.61 5.49 13.14
C ARG A 115 6.80 6.43 13.22
N ILE A 116 6.61 7.65 12.73
CA ILE A 116 7.65 8.67 12.60
C ILE A 116 7.18 9.92 13.35
N ASN A 117 7.89 10.27 14.41
CA ASN A 117 7.54 11.37 15.32
C ASN A 117 8.27 12.70 14.98
N LYS A 118 8.58 12.90 13.70
CA LYS A 118 9.31 14.09 13.22
C LYS A 118 8.79 14.50 11.86
N LYS A 119 8.97 15.79 11.53
CA LYS A 119 8.72 16.29 10.19
C LYS A 119 9.65 15.63 9.17
N LEU A 120 9.07 15.11 8.09
CA LEU A 120 9.81 14.57 6.97
C LEU A 120 10.27 15.68 6.03
N SER A 121 11.43 15.46 5.41
CA SER A 121 11.91 16.24 4.28
C SER A 121 12.01 15.28 3.10
N TYR A 122 11.41 15.64 1.98
CA TYR A 122 11.33 14.76 0.82
C TYR A 122 12.34 15.15 -0.24
N ASP A 123 13.03 14.16 -0.79
CA ASP A 123 13.80 14.27 -2.02
C ASP A 123 13.20 13.29 -3.04
N LEU A 124 12.23 13.79 -3.82
CA LEU A 124 11.46 12.94 -4.72
C LEU A 124 12.31 12.47 -5.90
N ASN A 125 12.31 11.17 -6.16
CA ASN A 125 12.76 10.65 -7.44
C ASN A 125 11.73 10.97 -8.53
N LYS A 126 11.88 12.15 -9.14
CA LYS A 126 10.99 12.65 -10.20
C LYS A 126 10.92 11.78 -11.45
N ARG A 127 11.81 10.79 -11.60
CA ARG A 127 11.71 9.82 -12.71
C ARG A 127 10.61 8.80 -12.48
N GLU A 128 10.29 8.52 -11.22
CA GLU A 128 9.33 7.46 -10.85
C GLU A 128 8.08 8.02 -10.19
N ILE A 129 8.20 9.14 -9.46
CA ILE A 129 7.13 9.73 -8.65
C ILE A 129 6.74 11.11 -9.18
N ASN A 130 5.45 11.30 -9.38
CA ASN A 130 4.87 12.59 -9.78
C ASN A 130 4.68 13.50 -8.56
N ARG A 131 4.11 12.93 -7.48
CA ARG A 131 3.66 13.69 -6.32
C ARG A 131 3.65 12.83 -5.05
N ILE A 132 3.87 13.47 -3.90
CA ILE A 132 3.64 12.90 -2.56
C ILE A 132 2.32 13.47 -2.01
N PHE A 133 1.56 12.62 -1.33
CA PHE A 133 0.34 12.96 -0.61
C PHE A 133 0.54 12.67 0.88
N GLU A 134 0.31 13.69 1.69
CA GLU A 134 0.14 13.58 3.15
C GLU A 134 -1.36 13.54 3.43
N ILE A 135 -1.89 12.34 3.68
CA ILE A 135 -3.33 12.12 3.79
C ILE A 135 -3.69 11.95 5.27
N PRO A 136 -4.57 12.79 5.85
CA PRO A 136 -4.97 12.67 7.24
C PRO A 136 -5.49 11.27 7.57
N VAL A 137 -5.12 10.73 8.72
CA VAL A 137 -5.63 9.43 9.19
C VAL A 137 -7.16 9.44 9.30
N SER A 138 -7.74 10.58 9.71
CA SER A 138 -9.19 10.77 9.79
C SER A 138 -9.91 10.54 8.45
N PHE A 139 -9.26 10.83 7.32
CA PHE A 139 -9.82 10.57 5.99
C PHE A 139 -10.09 9.07 5.77
N PHE A 140 -9.14 8.21 6.17
CA PHE A 140 -9.30 6.76 6.04
C PHE A 140 -10.18 6.15 7.14
N GLN A 141 -10.36 6.83 8.27
CA GLN A 141 -11.27 6.38 9.34
C GLN A 141 -12.73 6.69 9.01
N ASP A 142 -13.00 7.76 8.27
CA ASP A 142 -14.35 8.14 7.88
C ASP A 142 -14.90 7.19 6.81
N SER A 143 -15.90 6.39 7.21
CA SER A 143 -16.56 5.43 6.33
C SER A 143 -17.30 6.09 5.15
N ALA A 144 -17.56 7.40 5.19
CA ALA A 144 -18.09 8.13 4.04
C ALA A 144 -17.10 8.22 2.87
N ASN A 145 -15.79 8.16 3.14
CA ASN A 145 -14.74 8.19 2.13
C ASN A 145 -14.46 6.83 1.49
N LEU A 146 -14.93 5.74 2.11
CA LEU A 146 -14.80 4.39 1.60
C LEU A 146 -15.87 4.12 0.54
N GLN A 147 -15.42 3.77 -0.66
CA GLN A 147 -16.28 3.53 -1.82
C GLN A 147 -16.00 2.16 -2.44
N PRO A 148 -17.01 1.47 -2.98
CA PRO A 148 -16.79 0.23 -3.71
C PRO A 148 -16.17 0.49 -5.08
N PHE A 149 -15.20 -0.34 -5.47
CA PHE A 149 -14.55 -0.34 -6.77
C PHE A 149 -14.67 -1.72 -7.40
N GLU A 150 -15.20 -1.80 -8.61
CA GLU A 150 -15.39 -3.05 -9.32
C GLU A 150 -14.07 -3.55 -9.92
N VAL A 151 -13.64 -4.74 -9.52
CA VAL A 151 -12.49 -5.43 -10.11
C VAL A 151 -12.93 -6.75 -10.73
N SER A 152 -12.22 -7.18 -11.79
CA SER A 152 -12.45 -8.48 -12.42
C SER A 152 -11.46 -9.50 -11.88
N TYR A 153 -11.96 -10.61 -11.33
CA TYR A 153 -11.17 -11.74 -10.86
C TYR A 153 -11.77 -13.04 -11.39
N ASP A 154 -10.97 -13.81 -12.14
CA ASP A 154 -11.39 -15.08 -12.77
C ASP A 154 -12.70 -14.95 -13.59
N GLY A 155 -12.83 -13.84 -14.32
CA GLY A 155 -14.02 -13.52 -15.13
C GLY A 155 -15.23 -13.01 -14.36
N ASN A 156 -15.17 -12.93 -13.02
CA ASN A 156 -16.25 -12.43 -12.17
C ASN A 156 -15.97 -10.99 -11.70
N LYS A 157 -17.02 -10.18 -11.68
CA LYS A 157 -16.99 -8.82 -11.10
C LYS A 157 -17.14 -8.92 -9.58
N ILE A 158 -16.18 -8.39 -8.84
CA ILE A 158 -16.18 -8.33 -7.38
C ILE A 158 -15.94 -6.90 -6.91
N LEU A 159 -16.51 -6.54 -5.77
CA LEU A 159 -16.31 -5.22 -5.16
C LEU A 159 -15.09 -5.25 -4.24
N SER A 160 -14.15 -4.34 -4.51
CA SER A 160 -12.96 -4.05 -3.69
C SER A 160 -13.14 -2.71 -3.00
N PRO A 161 -12.51 -2.47 -1.84
CA PRO A 161 -12.44 -1.13 -1.26
C PRO A 161 -11.67 -0.16 -2.18
N SER A 162 -12.05 1.11 -2.13
CA SER A 162 -11.37 2.25 -2.75
C SER A 162 -11.66 3.54 -1.98
N PHE A 163 -10.85 4.55 -2.24
CA PHE A 163 -11.02 5.91 -1.71
C PHE A 163 -10.74 6.92 -2.82
N VAL A 164 -11.26 8.14 -2.69
CA VAL A 164 -10.94 9.26 -3.59
C VAL A 164 -10.46 10.44 -2.78
N TYR A 165 -9.19 10.82 -2.94
CA TYR A 165 -8.56 11.92 -2.21
C TYR A 165 -8.08 12.99 -3.21
N GLU A 166 -8.52 14.24 -3.02
CA GLU A 166 -8.21 15.35 -3.95
C GLU A 166 -8.49 15.03 -5.43
N GLY A 167 -9.52 14.23 -5.70
CA GLY A 167 -9.88 13.79 -7.07
C GLY A 167 -9.05 12.62 -7.61
N ASN A 168 -8.11 12.08 -6.84
CA ASN A 168 -7.27 10.94 -7.22
C ASN A 168 -7.80 9.64 -6.60
N LEU A 169 -7.83 8.58 -7.40
CA LEU A 169 -8.35 7.28 -6.99
C LEU A 169 -7.27 6.46 -6.26
N ILE A 170 -7.58 6.01 -5.05
CA ILE A 170 -6.83 5.02 -4.28
C ILE A 170 -7.58 3.70 -4.39
N TRP A 171 -6.97 2.69 -5.01
CA TRP A 171 -7.58 1.37 -5.23
C TRP A 171 -6.55 0.25 -5.18
N GLY A 172 -6.99 -0.99 -5.36
CA GLY A 172 -6.11 -2.16 -5.35
C GLY A 172 -5.51 -2.43 -3.97
N ALA A 173 -4.25 -2.88 -3.93
CA ALA A 173 -3.58 -3.27 -2.69
C ALA A 173 -3.48 -2.13 -1.67
N THR A 174 -3.20 -0.91 -2.13
CA THR A 174 -3.16 0.28 -1.27
C THR A 174 -4.48 0.47 -0.54
N ALA A 175 -5.60 0.53 -1.26
CA ALA A 175 -6.92 0.70 -0.65
C ALA A 175 -7.31 -0.48 0.23
N LEU A 176 -6.90 -1.70 -0.12
CA LEU A 176 -7.13 -2.88 0.71
C LEU A 176 -6.38 -2.80 2.04
N ILE A 177 -5.12 -2.40 2.05
CA ILE A 177 -4.34 -2.21 3.29
C ILE A 177 -4.99 -1.12 4.14
N MET A 178 -5.36 0.02 3.55
CA MET A 178 -6.05 1.08 4.29
C MET A 178 -7.37 0.59 4.89
N TYR A 179 -8.17 -0.13 4.09
CA TYR A 179 -9.40 -0.74 4.57
C TYR A 179 -9.15 -1.73 5.72
N GLN A 180 -8.09 -2.55 5.65
CA GLN A 180 -7.74 -3.48 6.73
C GLN A 180 -7.30 -2.76 8.01
N LEU A 181 -6.55 -1.67 7.89
CA LEU A 181 -6.08 -0.89 9.04
C LEU A 181 -7.20 -0.12 9.76
N PHE A 182 -8.21 0.37 9.02
CA PHE A 182 -9.19 1.32 9.56
C PHE A 182 -10.63 0.82 9.65
N HIS A 183 -10.99 -0.22 8.90
CA HIS A 183 -12.39 -0.65 8.77
C HIS A 183 -12.60 -2.16 8.89
N ALA A 184 -11.54 -2.97 8.84
CA ALA A 184 -11.69 -4.36 9.19
C ALA A 184 -11.91 -4.45 10.70
N GLU A 185 -13.09 -4.94 11.09
CA GLU A 185 -13.28 -5.46 12.44
C GLU A 185 -12.29 -6.63 12.59
N ASP A 186 -11.44 -6.58 13.62
CA ASP A 186 -10.59 -7.71 14.00
C ASP A 186 -11.48 -8.96 14.09
N ASN A 187 -11.18 -9.96 13.25
CA ASN A 187 -11.79 -11.27 13.34
C ASN A 187 -11.05 -12.12 14.37
#